data_AF-A0A2V1CKH5-F1
#
_entry.id   AF-A0A2V1CKH5-F1
#
_cell.length_a   1.000
_cell.length_b   1.000
_cell.length_c   1.000
_cell.angle_alpha   90.00
_cell.angle_beta   90.00
_cell.angle_gamma   90.00
#
_symmetry.space_group_name_H-M   'P 1'
#
loop_
_entity.id
_entity.type
_entity.pdbx_description
1 polymer ?
#
loop_
_entity_poly.entity_id
_entity_poly.type
_entity_poly.pdbx_seq_one_letter_code
_entity_poly.pdbx_strand_id
1 'polypeptide(L)'
;MRSIFRISALIIGFAGATSGLTLNVKHGDSDTAQGRTAKKYISKYGPEIAHVSGLEKREARPKCSMRGYLAAIPLVETPEVEDSEEESVSRRSIDIRNATDPTRKLDPRQMTLPRKNWVAFYQRELAKDNYQPVVWDIPATQSDFNTAVFEQIGGAKAKSLGLTGLSGCSALIIASRSGVYIAHYFESLSFSPDPMWIEEYGSEDACFESTVVEGLKRGIPGRGRTKKAQQVSLTANAAKLRGGAGLRAYLIGPRLDHNDNPETYKPKFSKIKDTVGEIMPELKAPGLWTDIRYDALDGRSKELWTTPAGKLLFKYDPDHGKKGAKKKKAALWVEGSLDLHKDEWN
;
A
#
# COMPACT_ATOMS: atom_id res chain seq x y z
N MET A 1 -65.68 -9.83 36.84
CA MET A 1 -65.10 -8.45 36.88
C MET A 1 -63.87 -8.47 35.97
N ARG A 2 -63.96 -8.11 34.67
CA ARG A 2 -63.69 -6.78 34.07
C ARG A 2 -62.44 -6.13 34.72
N SER A 3 -61.33 -5.88 34.01
CA SER A 3 -61.27 -5.00 32.85
C SER A 3 -60.14 -5.31 31.85
N ILE A 4 -60.40 -4.91 30.62
CA ILE A 4 -59.59 -4.96 29.40
C ILE A 4 -58.86 -3.60 29.27
N PHE A 5 -57.58 -3.60 28.90
CA PHE A 5 -56.89 -2.39 28.43
C PHE A 5 -56.80 -2.41 26.90
N ARG A 6 -57.40 -1.38 26.28
CA ARG A 6 -57.38 -1.09 24.84
C ARG A 6 -56.16 -0.22 24.51
N ILE A 7 -55.46 -0.56 23.44
CA ILE A 7 -54.48 0.30 22.77
C ILE A 7 -55.24 1.13 21.73
N SER A 8 -55.18 2.45 21.83
CA SER A 8 -55.69 3.37 20.80
C SER A 8 -54.53 3.85 19.94
N ALA A 9 -54.62 3.58 18.64
CA ALA A 9 -53.78 4.14 17.61
C ALA A 9 -54.16 5.61 17.36
N LEU A 10 -53.18 6.50 17.31
CA LEU A 10 -53.33 7.86 16.83
C LEU A 10 -52.70 7.94 15.44
N ILE A 11 -53.54 8.06 14.42
CA ILE A 11 -53.15 8.35 13.04
C ILE A 11 -53.11 9.88 12.92
N ILE A 12 -51.92 10.45 12.69
CA ILE A 12 -51.76 11.83 12.25
C ILE A 12 -51.29 11.77 10.80
N GLY A 13 -52.17 12.16 9.88
CA GLY A 13 -51.81 12.47 8.51
C GLY A 13 -51.36 13.93 8.41
N PHE A 14 -50.25 14.18 7.71
CA PHE A 14 -49.96 15.48 7.13
C PHE A 14 -49.39 15.28 5.72
N ALA A 15 -50.03 15.95 4.78
CA ALA A 15 -49.63 16.06 3.39
C ALA A 15 -48.65 17.25 3.20
N GLY A 16 -47.75 17.10 2.23
CA GLY A 16 -47.18 18.21 1.46
C GLY A 16 -45.87 18.80 1.95
N ALA A 17 -44.78 18.51 1.22
CA ALA A 17 -43.89 19.50 0.59
C ALA A 17 -42.57 18.83 0.15
N THR A 18 -42.37 18.73 -1.16
CA THR A 18 -41.09 18.43 -1.79
C THR A 18 -40.19 19.67 -1.70
N SER A 19 -39.18 19.64 -0.82
CA SER A 19 -38.08 20.60 -0.82
C SER A 19 -36.77 19.85 -1.07
N GLY A 20 -36.21 20.04 -2.27
CA GLY A 20 -34.89 19.57 -2.64
C GLY A 20 -33.82 20.18 -1.74
N LEU A 21 -33.05 19.31 -1.09
CA LEU A 21 -31.89 19.71 -0.30
C LEU A 21 -30.70 19.86 -1.26
N THR A 22 -30.37 21.10 -1.63
CA THR A 22 -29.12 21.43 -2.33
C THR A 22 -28.00 21.47 -1.29
N LEU A 23 -27.10 20.48 -1.34
CA LEU A 23 -25.89 20.43 -0.52
C LEU A 23 -24.87 21.42 -1.10
N ASN A 24 -24.83 22.64 -0.55
CA ASN A 24 -23.77 23.60 -0.84
C ASN A 24 -22.48 23.15 -0.14
N VAL A 25 -21.57 22.53 -0.89
CA VAL A 25 -20.20 22.26 -0.46
C VAL A 25 -19.44 23.58 -0.48
N LYS A 26 -19.20 24.17 0.70
CA LYS A 26 -18.26 25.30 0.84
C LYS A 26 -16.87 24.84 0.40
N HIS A 27 -16.33 25.47 -0.64
CA HIS A 27 -14.93 25.34 -1.05
C HIS A 27 -14.01 25.76 0.11
N GLY A 28 -13.25 24.80 0.63
CA GLY A 28 -12.15 25.07 1.56
C GLY A 28 -10.96 25.69 0.84
N ASP A 29 -10.23 26.56 1.54
CA ASP A 29 -9.15 27.41 1.04
C ASP A 29 -8.13 26.67 0.16
N SER A 30 -8.04 27.10 -1.10
CA SER A 30 -7.17 26.54 -2.13
C SER A 30 -5.71 27.00 -2.05
N ASP A 31 -5.32 27.73 -1.00
CA ASP A 31 -4.03 28.43 -0.93
C ASP A 31 -2.95 27.74 -0.10
N THR A 32 -3.23 26.57 0.46
CA THR A 32 -2.20 25.76 1.12
C THR A 32 -1.16 25.24 0.12
N ALA A 33 0.08 25.08 0.56
CA ALA A 33 1.17 24.54 -0.28
C ALA A 33 0.83 23.13 -0.84
N GLN A 34 0.03 22.36 -0.10
CA GLN A 34 -0.52 21.08 -0.55
C GLN A 34 -1.58 21.25 -1.66
N GLY A 35 -2.48 22.24 -1.54
CA GLY A 35 -3.47 22.56 -2.57
C GLY A 35 -2.86 23.03 -3.90
N ARG A 36 -1.77 23.80 -3.85
CA ARG A 36 -1.05 24.25 -5.07
C ARG A 36 -0.34 23.12 -5.80
N THR A 37 0.18 22.14 -5.06
CA THR A 37 0.87 20.96 -5.62
C THR A 37 -0.12 20.03 -6.32
N ALA A 38 -1.30 19.81 -5.72
CA ALA A 38 -2.39 19.05 -6.32
C ALA A 38 -2.96 19.73 -7.59
N LYS A 39 -3.16 21.06 -7.58
CA LYS A 39 -3.58 21.83 -8.78
C LYS A 39 -2.59 21.70 -9.94
N LYS A 40 -1.28 21.72 -9.66
CA LYS A 40 -0.25 21.60 -10.70
C LYS A 40 -0.24 20.21 -11.35
N TYR A 41 -0.48 19.16 -10.56
CA TYR A 41 -0.62 17.78 -11.05
C TYR A 41 -1.88 17.61 -11.91
N ILE A 42 -3.03 18.10 -11.43
CA ILE A 42 -4.30 18.07 -12.17
C ILE A 42 -4.23 18.92 -13.46
N SER A 43 -3.55 20.07 -13.46
CA SER A 43 -3.43 20.88 -14.69
C SER A 43 -2.54 20.24 -15.76
N LYS A 44 -1.58 19.39 -15.35
CA LYS A 44 -0.62 18.75 -16.26
C LYS A 44 -1.09 17.39 -16.78
N TYR A 45 -1.94 16.69 -16.02
CA TYR A 45 -2.42 15.34 -16.33
C TYR A 45 -3.95 15.18 -16.32
N GLY A 46 -4.70 16.21 -15.92
CA GLY A 46 -6.16 16.16 -15.73
C GLY A 46 -7.07 16.61 -16.88
N PRO A 47 -6.63 17.29 -17.97
CA PRO A 47 -7.56 17.64 -19.05
C PRO A 47 -8.16 16.43 -19.77
N GLU A 48 -7.55 15.24 -19.67
CA GLU A 48 -8.11 13.98 -20.20
C GLU A 48 -9.11 13.28 -19.25
N ILE A 49 -9.27 13.76 -18.02
CA ILE A 49 -10.08 13.09 -16.99
C ILE A 49 -11.41 13.83 -16.73
N ALA A 50 -11.56 15.07 -17.20
CA ALA A 50 -12.68 15.94 -16.87
C ALA A 50 -13.74 16.07 -17.99
N HIS A 51 -14.24 14.95 -18.51
CA HIS A 51 -15.58 14.92 -19.16
C HIS A 51 -16.10 13.48 -19.29
N VAL A 52 -16.60 12.91 -18.21
CA VAL A 52 -17.37 11.65 -18.26
C VAL A 52 -18.67 11.84 -17.48
N SER A 53 -19.59 12.62 -18.04
CA SER A 53 -20.99 12.72 -17.57
C SER A 53 -21.90 11.66 -18.21
N GLY A 54 -21.31 10.59 -18.75
CA GLY A 54 -21.98 9.33 -19.07
C GLY A 54 -21.15 8.22 -18.45
N LEU A 55 -21.47 7.81 -17.22
CA LEU A 55 -20.92 6.59 -16.64
C LEU A 55 -21.57 5.41 -17.36
N GLU A 56 -21.07 5.11 -18.57
CA GLU A 56 -21.18 3.78 -19.12
C GLU A 56 -20.68 2.82 -18.03
N LYS A 57 -21.49 1.80 -17.70
CA LYS A 57 -21.08 0.77 -16.74
C LYS A 57 -19.75 0.21 -17.24
N ARG A 58 -18.67 0.50 -16.52
CA ARG A 58 -17.41 -0.18 -16.74
C ARG A 58 -17.65 -1.67 -16.55
N GLU A 59 -17.10 -2.49 -17.44
CA GLU A 59 -17.09 -3.92 -17.19
C GLU A 59 -16.36 -4.17 -15.86
N ALA A 60 -16.95 -4.99 -15.00
CA ALA A 60 -16.38 -5.33 -13.71
C ALA A 60 -14.97 -5.88 -13.94
N ARG A 61 -13.96 -5.29 -13.28
CA ARG A 61 -12.58 -5.76 -13.40
C ARG A 61 -12.44 -7.13 -12.74
N PRO A 62 -11.47 -7.97 -13.15
CA PRO A 62 -11.13 -9.15 -12.37
C PRO A 62 -10.66 -8.75 -10.96
N LYS A 63 -10.96 -9.61 -9.97
CA LYS A 63 -10.44 -9.44 -8.60
C LYS A 63 -8.92 -9.57 -8.58
N CYS A 64 -8.27 -8.77 -7.75
CA CYS A 64 -6.84 -8.91 -7.49
C CYS A 64 -6.58 -10.22 -6.73
N SER A 65 -5.96 -11.19 -7.41
CA SER A 65 -5.58 -12.50 -6.88
C SER A 65 -4.09 -12.75 -7.03
N MET A 66 -3.55 -13.65 -6.24
CA MET A 66 -2.14 -14.02 -6.32
C MET A 66 -1.85 -14.75 -7.62
N ARG A 67 -2.74 -15.66 -8.03
CA ARG A 67 -2.69 -16.30 -9.35
C ARG A 67 -2.74 -15.27 -10.49
N GLY A 68 -3.64 -14.30 -10.40
CA GLY A 68 -3.75 -13.21 -11.37
C GLY A 68 -2.47 -12.37 -11.42
N TYR A 69 -1.92 -12.01 -10.26
CA TYR A 69 -0.65 -11.30 -10.14
C TYR A 69 0.50 -12.07 -10.79
N LEU A 70 0.69 -13.35 -10.46
CA LEU A 70 1.76 -14.18 -11.03
C LEU A 70 1.62 -14.37 -12.56
N ALA A 71 0.39 -14.50 -13.05
CA ALA A 71 0.12 -14.58 -14.49
C ALA A 71 0.34 -13.25 -15.21
N ALA A 72 0.22 -12.14 -14.47
CA ALA A 72 0.35 -10.79 -15.00
C ALA A 72 1.77 -10.23 -14.92
N ILE A 73 2.64 -10.74 -14.04
CA ILE A 73 4.09 -10.44 -14.06
C ILE A 73 4.54 -10.80 -15.48
N PRO A 74 4.72 -9.82 -16.36
CA PRO A 74 4.96 -10.18 -17.73
C PRO A 74 6.39 -10.72 -17.77
N LEU A 75 6.68 -11.59 -18.73
CA LEU A 75 8.05 -11.89 -19.14
C LEU A 75 8.70 -10.63 -19.77
N VAL A 76 8.44 -9.43 -19.22
CA VAL A 76 8.96 -8.16 -19.69
C VAL A 76 10.46 -8.30 -19.57
N GLU A 77 11.09 -8.53 -20.71
CA GLU A 77 12.46 -8.09 -20.92
C GLU A 77 12.44 -6.63 -20.49
N THR A 78 13.05 -6.35 -19.34
CA THR A 78 13.17 -5.00 -18.81
C THR A 78 13.64 -4.16 -19.99
N PRO A 79 12.84 -3.22 -20.51
CA PRO A 79 13.26 -2.44 -21.65
C PRO A 79 14.62 -1.88 -21.30
N GLU A 80 15.60 -2.04 -22.20
CA GLU A 80 16.89 -1.39 -22.04
C GLU A 80 16.57 0.10 -21.93
N VAL A 81 16.55 0.59 -20.69
CA VAL A 81 16.45 2.01 -20.44
C VAL A 81 17.80 2.50 -20.91
N GLU A 82 17.86 2.99 -22.15
CA GLU A 82 18.99 3.75 -22.63
C GLU A 82 19.24 4.81 -21.57
N ASP A 83 20.33 4.65 -20.82
CA ASP A 83 20.88 5.66 -19.92
C ASP A 83 21.34 6.82 -20.82
N SER A 84 20.40 7.52 -21.46
CA SER A 84 20.64 8.83 -22.02
C SER A 84 21.25 9.63 -20.87
N GLU A 85 22.37 10.29 -21.14
CA GLU A 85 23.36 10.89 -20.20
C GLU A 85 22.79 11.91 -19.18
N GLU A 86 21.68 11.61 -18.52
CA GLU A 86 21.11 12.34 -17.41
C GLU A 86 21.91 12.02 -16.16
N GLU A 87 23.00 12.76 -16.00
CA GLU A 87 23.61 13.10 -14.71
C GLU A 87 23.45 12.00 -13.64
N SER A 88 24.39 11.07 -13.65
CA SER A 88 24.82 10.26 -12.51
C SER A 88 25.27 11.11 -11.30
N VAL A 89 24.92 12.40 -11.26
CA VAL A 89 25.06 13.31 -10.13
C VAL A 89 24.37 12.68 -8.91
N SER A 90 25.21 12.05 -8.11
CA SER A 90 24.95 11.48 -6.79
C SER A 90 24.49 10.01 -6.68
N ARG A 91 24.66 9.15 -7.68
CA ARG A 91 25.16 7.80 -7.34
C ARG A 91 26.63 8.05 -7.10
N ARG A 92 27.04 8.15 -5.82
CA ARG A 92 28.39 8.56 -5.38
C ARG A 92 29.34 8.57 -6.57
N SER A 93 29.71 9.74 -7.07
CA SER A 93 31.04 9.87 -7.63
C SER A 93 31.95 9.45 -6.49
N ILE A 94 32.18 8.15 -6.37
CA ILE A 94 33.35 7.61 -5.72
C ILE A 94 34.43 8.38 -6.44
N ASP A 95 34.99 9.33 -5.72
CA ASP A 95 36.14 10.07 -6.16
C ASP A 95 37.18 8.99 -6.43
N ILE A 96 37.30 8.57 -7.70
CA ILE A 96 38.21 7.51 -8.17
C ILE A 96 39.64 7.85 -7.73
N ARG A 97 39.89 9.14 -7.42
CA ARG A 97 41.15 9.65 -6.92
C ARG A 97 41.48 9.27 -5.46
N ASN A 98 40.53 8.74 -4.68
CA ASN A 98 40.75 8.32 -3.28
C ASN A 98 40.10 6.97 -2.90
N ALA A 99 39.61 6.20 -3.87
CA ALA A 99 39.13 4.85 -3.61
C ALA A 99 40.33 3.89 -3.50
N THR A 100 40.80 3.66 -2.27
CA THR A 100 41.77 2.59 -1.98
C THR A 100 41.22 1.19 -2.21
N ASP A 101 39.95 1.05 -2.60
CA ASP A 101 39.35 -0.23 -2.95
C ASP A 101 38.36 -0.10 -4.13
N PRO A 102 38.81 -0.32 -5.38
CA PRO A 102 37.96 -0.32 -6.58
C PRO A 102 36.96 -1.49 -6.60
N THR A 103 36.98 -2.39 -5.62
CA THR A 103 36.07 -3.56 -5.56
C THR A 103 34.79 -3.30 -4.76
N ARG A 104 34.66 -2.15 -4.08
CA ARG A 104 33.47 -1.83 -3.27
C ARG A 104 32.27 -1.51 -4.15
N LYS A 105 31.58 -2.57 -4.62
CA LYS A 105 30.26 -2.47 -5.25
C LYS A 105 29.29 -1.79 -4.28
N LEU A 106 28.61 -0.74 -4.73
CA LEU A 106 27.53 -0.13 -3.96
C LEU A 106 26.45 -1.18 -3.73
N ASP A 107 25.89 -1.21 -2.53
CA ASP A 107 24.72 -2.04 -2.25
C ASP A 107 23.60 -1.59 -3.22
N PRO A 108 23.08 -2.47 -4.10
CA PRO A 108 22.03 -2.11 -5.06
C PRO A 108 20.77 -1.56 -4.37
N ARG A 109 20.60 -1.83 -3.06
CA ARG A 109 19.47 -1.37 -2.25
C ARG A 109 19.68 0.00 -1.65
N GLN A 110 20.84 0.65 -1.85
CA GLN A 110 21.06 2.02 -1.41
C GLN A 110 20.00 2.96 -2.02
N MET A 111 19.51 3.91 -1.22
CA MET A 111 18.39 4.77 -1.62
C MET A 111 18.81 5.75 -2.70
N THR A 112 18.09 5.74 -3.82
CA THR A 112 17.98 6.91 -4.69
C THR A 112 16.65 7.61 -4.40
N LEU A 113 16.60 8.92 -4.63
CA LEU A 113 15.36 9.68 -4.48
C LEU A 113 14.70 9.82 -5.85
N PRO A 114 13.36 9.79 -5.93
CA PRO A 114 12.67 10.06 -7.17
C PRO A 114 13.02 11.48 -7.66
N ARG A 115 13.39 11.59 -8.94
CA ARG A 115 13.55 12.87 -9.63
C ARG A 115 12.23 13.21 -10.34
N LYS A 116 12.27 13.90 -11.48
CA LYS A 116 11.07 14.26 -12.26
C LYS A 116 10.42 13.06 -12.99
N ASN A 117 11.18 12.00 -13.27
CA ASN A 117 10.70 10.82 -13.98
C ASN A 117 10.41 9.65 -13.01
N TRP A 118 9.15 9.51 -12.62
CA TRP A 118 8.69 8.46 -11.72
C TRP A 118 8.67 7.07 -12.34
N VAL A 119 8.40 6.99 -13.64
CA VAL A 119 8.44 5.72 -14.38
C VAL A 119 9.83 5.12 -14.27
N ALA A 120 10.85 5.90 -14.66
CA ALA A 120 12.25 5.48 -14.59
C ALA A 120 12.71 5.18 -13.15
N PHE A 121 12.24 5.97 -12.17
CA PHE A 121 12.51 5.70 -10.76
C PHE A 121 11.99 4.31 -10.35
N TYR A 122 10.70 4.03 -10.56
CA TYR A 122 10.13 2.75 -10.16
C TYR A 122 10.70 1.56 -10.95
N GLN A 123 10.90 1.71 -12.26
CA GLN A 123 11.52 0.65 -13.08
C GLN A 123 12.91 0.29 -12.57
N ARG A 124 13.73 1.28 -12.22
CA ARG A 124 15.07 1.06 -11.68
C ARG A 124 15.04 0.48 -10.27
N GLU A 125 14.27 1.08 -9.37
CA GLU A 125 14.29 0.71 -7.95
C GLU A 125 13.57 -0.62 -7.67
N LEU A 126 12.59 -0.97 -8.50
CA LEU A 126 11.88 -2.26 -8.46
C LEU A 126 12.40 -3.23 -9.55
N ALA A 127 13.59 -2.98 -10.10
CA ALA A 127 14.29 -3.98 -10.89
C ALA A 127 14.75 -5.15 -10.00
N LYS A 128 15.00 -6.30 -10.62
CA LYS A 128 15.59 -7.46 -9.95
C LYS A 128 16.85 -7.05 -9.18
N ASP A 129 17.04 -7.62 -7.99
CA ASP A 129 18.14 -7.36 -7.04
C ASP A 129 18.13 -6.00 -6.31
N ASN A 130 17.44 -4.97 -6.84
CA ASN A 130 17.37 -3.64 -6.23
C ASN A 130 16.34 -3.52 -5.08
N TYR A 131 15.46 -4.52 -4.95
CA TYR A 131 14.50 -4.62 -3.85
C TYR A 131 14.20 -6.07 -3.50
N GLN A 132 13.59 -6.25 -2.34
CA GLN A 132 13.00 -7.50 -1.89
C GLN A 132 11.48 -7.40 -2.04
N PRO A 133 10.85 -8.23 -2.87
CA PRO A 133 9.40 -8.20 -2.99
C PRO A 133 8.76 -8.73 -1.70
N VAL A 134 7.71 -8.03 -1.26
CA VAL A 134 6.91 -8.46 -0.09
C VAL A 134 6.03 -9.65 -0.45
N VAL A 135 5.73 -9.84 -1.73
CA VAL A 135 5.23 -11.11 -2.28
C VAL A 135 6.43 -11.90 -2.78
N TRP A 136 6.86 -12.95 -2.08
CA TRP A 136 8.01 -13.76 -2.48
C TRP A 136 7.59 -15.02 -3.22
N ASP A 137 8.54 -15.65 -3.93
CA ASP A 137 8.33 -16.79 -4.81
C ASP A 137 7.41 -17.87 -4.23
N ILE A 138 6.41 -18.19 -5.04
CA ILE A 138 5.37 -19.13 -4.74
C ILE A 138 5.39 -20.15 -5.87
N PRO A 139 5.49 -21.46 -5.58
CA PRO A 139 5.31 -22.47 -6.60
C PRO A 139 3.97 -22.22 -7.30
N ALA A 140 3.95 -22.30 -8.64
CA ALA A 140 2.74 -22.09 -9.45
C ALA A 140 1.54 -22.97 -9.05
N THR A 141 1.78 -23.98 -8.21
CA THR A 141 0.80 -24.92 -7.68
C THR A 141 0.17 -24.52 -6.34
N GLN A 142 0.60 -23.43 -5.70
CA GLN A 142 -0.02 -23.00 -4.43
C GLN A 142 -1.22 -22.08 -4.66
N SER A 143 -2.23 -22.27 -3.81
CA SER A 143 -3.43 -21.45 -3.69
C SER A 143 -3.10 -20.03 -3.23
N ASP A 144 -3.94 -19.03 -3.52
CA ASP A 144 -3.72 -17.64 -3.07
C ASP A 144 -3.48 -17.56 -1.55
N PHE A 145 -2.55 -16.70 -1.13
CA PHE A 145 -2.35 -16.35 0.27
C PHE A 145 -1.84 -14.93 0.41
N ASN A 146 -2.19 -14.30 1.52
CA ASN A 146 -1.66 -13.00 1.91
C ASN A 146 -0.21 -13.14 2.40
N THR A 147 0.58 -12.07 2.22
CA THR A 147 1.96 -12.05 2.69
C THR A 147 2.21 -10.97 3.74
N ALA A 148 3.15 -11.23 4.65
CA ALA A 148 3.64 -10.19 5.55
C ALA A 148 5.11 -10.40 5.91
N VAL A 149 5.88 -9.33 5.89
CA VAL A 149 7.29 -9.29 6.28
C VAL A 149 7.54 -8.26 7.37
N PHE A 150 8.57 -8.51 8.17
CA PHE A 150 9.15 -7.54 9.07
C PHE A 150 10.64 -7.45 8.78
N GLU A 151 11.14 -6.24 8.60
CA GLU A 151 12.56 -5.95 8.49
C GLU A 151 12.96 -4.98 9.60
N GLN A 152 13.92 -5.40 10.42
CA GLN A 152 14.55 -4.49 11.36
C GLN A 152 15.45 -3.51 10.59
N ILE A 153 15.37 -2.23 10.93
CA ILE A 153 16.24 -1.17 10.38
C ILE A 153 17.08 -0.55 11.50
N GLY A 154 17.86 0.49 11.19
CA GLY A 154 18.75 1.16 12.15
C GLY A 154 20.17 0.60 12.19
N GLY A 155 20.39 -0.59 11.61
CA GLY A 155 21.72 -1.17 11.36
C GLY A 155 22.43 -0.56 10.14
N ALA A 156 23.59 -1.12 9.78
CA ALA A 156 24.46 -0.61 8.71
C ALA A 156 24.10 -1.09 7.29
N LYS A 157 23.04 -1.88 7.12
CA LYS A 157 22.62 -2.40 5.81
C LYS A 157 21.43 -1.62 5.28
N ALA A 158 21.50 -1.22 4.01
CA ALA A 158 20.36 -0.66 3.32
C ALA A 158 19.25 -1.71 3.16
N LYS A 159 18.01 -1.24 3.13
CA LYS A 159 16.83 -2.08 2.92
C LYS A 159 15.99 -1.48 1.81
N SER A 160 15.38 -2.34 1.01
CA SER A 160 14.50 -1.98 -0.09
C SER A 160 13.43 -3.05 -0.18
N LEU A 161 12.19 -2.69 0.11
CA LEU A 161 11.02 -3.57 0.11
C LEU A 161 9.96 -2.98 -0.81
N GLY A 162 9.31 -3.81 -1.61
CA GLY A 162 8.35 -3.30 -2.58
C GLY A 162 7.18 -4.23 -2.87
N LEU A 163 6.13 -3.61 -3.38
CA LEU A 163 4.98 -4.27 -4.00
C LEU A 163 4.80 -3.69 -5.40
N THR A 164 4.43 -4.55 -6.33
CA THR A 164 4.03 -4.20 -7.70
C THR A 164 2.66 -4.79 -7.98
N GLY A 165 2.00 -4.36 -9.05
CA GLY A 165 0.76 -4.97 -9.52
C GLY A 165 -0.44 -4.84 -8.57
N LEU A 166 -0.47 -3.80 -7.70
CA LEU A 166 -1.63 -3.52 -6.88
C LEU A 166 -2.83 -3.15 -7.78
N SER A 167 -3.72 -4.13 -8.00
CA SER A 167 -4.83 -4.08 -8.97
C SER A 167 -6.19 -4.35 -8.30
N GLY A 168 -6.31 -3.96 -7.03
CA GLY A 168 -7.44 -4.28 -6.13
C GLY A 168 -6.98 -4.78 -4.76
N CYS A 169 -5.71 -5.19 -4.64
CA CYS A 169 -5.13 -5.63 -3.40
C CYS A 169 -4.91 -4.47 -2.40
N SER A 170 -4.80 -4.80 -1.10
CA SER A 170 -4.51 -3.83 -0.04
C SER A 170 -3.14 -4.08 0.59
N ALA A 171 -2.53 -3.03 1.14
CA ALA A 171 -1.28 -3.14 1.88
C ALA A 171 -1.38 -2.40 3.22
N LEU A 172 -0.83 -3.02 4.27
CA LEU A 172 -0.61 -2.39 5.57
C LEU A 172 0.89 -2.18 5.76
N ILE A 173 1.29 -0.97 6.13
CA ILE A 173 2.67 -0.66 6.50
C ILE A 173 2.69 -0.04 7.88
N ILE A 174 3.57 -0.54 8.74
CA ILE A 174 3.90 0.10 10.02
C ILE A 174 5.40 0.30 10.04
N ALA A 175 5.84 1.55 10.10
CA ALA A 175 7.25 1.91 10.06
C ALA A 175 7.63 2.74 11.29
N SER A 176 8.83 2.52 11.80
CA SER A 176 9.53 3.36 12.78
C SER A 176 11.02 3.36 12.47
N ARG A 177 11.83 4.14 13.20
CA ARG A 177 13.29 4.12 13.09
C ARG A 177 13.95 2.79 13.46
N SER A 178 13.19 1.84 14.03
CA SER A 178 13.68 0.52 14.45
C SER A 178 13.26 -0.61 13.50
N GLY A 179 12.20 -0.44 12.73
CA GLY A 179 11.82 -1.45 11.75
C GLY A 179 10.65 -1.04 10.87
N VAL A 180 10.35 -1.91 9.90
CA VAL A 180 9.18 -1.81 9.05
C VAL A 180 8.48 -3.16 8.97
N TYR A 181 7.17 -3.14 9.15
CA TYR A 181 6.27 -4.26 8.88
C TYR A 181 5.47 -3.92 7.63
N ILE A 182 5.44 -4.82 6.65
CA ILE A 182 4.64 -4.66 5.42
C ILE A 182 3.84 -5.93 5.20
N ALA A 183 2.52 -5.79 5.11
CA ALA A 183 1.62 -6.86 4.71
C ALA A 183 0.90 -6.51 3.40
N HIS A 184 0.62 -7.54 2.61
CA HIS A 184 -0.10 -7.49 1.35
C HIS A 184 -1.27 -8.46 1.39
N TYR A 185 -2.44 -7.96 1.08
CA TYR A 185 -3.71 -8.66 1.22
C TYR A 185 -4.45 -8.69 -0.12
N PHE A 186 -4.73 -9.89 -0.61
CA PHE A 186 -5.42 -10.09 -1.89
C PHE A 186 -6.92 -9.84 -1.77
N GLU A 187 -7.50 -9.20 -2.77
CA GLU A 187 -8.93 -8.92 -2.82
C GLU A 187 -9.73 -10.22 -2.90
N SER A 188 -9.31 -11.13 -3.79
CA SER A 188 -9.94 -12.44 -4.04
C SER A 188 -9.90 -13.38 -2.84
N LEU A 189 -9.13 -13.07 -1.80
CA LEU A 189 -9.00 -13.91 -0.60
C LEU A 189 -9.63 -13.26 0.64
N SER A 190 -9.43 -11.95 0.82
CA SER A 190 -9.77 -11.30 2.10
C SER A 190 -10.89 -10.28 1.99
N PHE A 191 -11.00 -9.56 0.88
CA PHE A 191 -11.91 -8.41 0.78
C PHE A 191 -13.20 -8.72 0.02
N SER A 192 -13.10 -9.46 -1.07
CA SER A 192 -14.22 -10.02 -1.81
C SER A 192 -13.84 -11.45 -2.19
N PRO A 193 -13.88 -12.40 -1.23
CA PRO A 193 -13.35 -13.72 -1.45
C PRO A 193 -14.03 -14.43 -2.63
N ASP A 194 -13.26 -15.22 -3.38
CA ASP A 194 -13.83 -16.12 -4.37
C ASP A 194 -14.59 -17.27 -3.69
N PRO A 195 -15.58 -17.89 -4.38
CA PRO A 195 -16.43 -18.92 -3.78
C PRO A 195 -15.65 -20.07 -3.12
N MET A 196 -14.50 -20.47 -3.70
CA MET A 196 -13.67 -21.52 -3.12
C MET A 196 -13.11 -21.18 -1.73
N TRP A 197 -12.86 -19.90 -1.45
CA TRP A 197 -12.39 -19.45 -0.15
C TRP A 197 -13.53 -19.34 0.83
N ILE A 198 -14.71 -18.94 0.37
CA ILE A 198 -15.92 -18.97 1.19
C ILE A 198 -16.25 -20.42 1.57
N GLU A 199 -16.07 -21.38 0.67
CA GLU A 199 -16.21 -22.81 0.96
C GLU A 199 -15.15 -23.29 1.97
N GLU A 200 -13.87 -22.89 1.81
CA GLU A 200 -12.78 -23.28 2.74
C GLU A 200 -12.97 -22.69 4.15
N TYR A 201 -13.40 -21.43 4.26
CA TYR A 201 -13.47 -20.70 5.54
C TYR A 201 -14.89 -20.56 6.12
N GLY A 202 -15.93 -20.87 5.35
CA GLY A 202 -17.34 -20.87 5.73
C GLY A 202 -18.11 -19.57 5.45
N SER A 203 -17.46 -18.41 5.44
CA SER A 203 -18.09 -17.11 5.12
C SER A 203 -17.06 -16.05 4.71
N GLU A 204 -17.52 -14.94 4.12
CA GLU A 204 -16.62 -13.84 3.74
C GLU A 204 -15.91 -13.22 4.95
N ASP A 205 -16.61 -13.08 6.07
CA ASP A 205 -16.05 -12.56 7.32
C ASP A 205 -15.04 -13.52 7.91
N ALA A 206 -15.29 -14.83 7.83
CA ALA A 206 -14.36 -15.86 8.28
C ALA A 206 -13.09 -15.91 7.40
N CYS A 207 -13.21 -15.68 6.08
CA CYS A 207 -12.05 -15.49 5.21
C CYS A 207 -11.21 -14.31 5.70
N PHE A 208 -11.83 -13.16 5.95
CA PHE A 208 -11.12 -11.95 6.39
C PHE A 208 -10.46 -12.14 7.77
N GLU A 209 -11.19 -12.69 8.75
CA GLU A 209 -10.68 -12.90 10.10
C GLU A 209 -9.47 -13.86 10.06
N SER A 210 -9.58 -14.97 9.33
CA SER A 210 -8.52 -15.98 9.25
C SER A 210 -7.29 -15.51 8.47
N THR A 211 -7.48 -14.75 7.39
CA THR A 211 -6.39 -14.40 6.45
C THR A 211 -5.74 -13.06 6.74
N VAL A 212 -6.40 -12.18 7.51
CA VAL A 212 -5.88 -10.85 7.86
C VAL A 212 -5.74 -10.70 9.38
N VAL A 213 -6.82 -10.85 10.15
CA VAL A 213 -6.79 -10.57 11.59
C VAL A 213 -5.92 -11.57 12.35
N GLU A 214 -6.11 -12.87 12.10
CA GLU A 214 -5.27 -13.92 12.68
C GLU A 214 -3.84 -13.86 12.12
N GLY A 215 -3.66 -13.46 10.85
CA GLY A 215 -2.34 -13.20 10.27
C GLY A 215 -1.57 -12.10 11.01
N LEU A 216 -2.24 -10.99 11.36
CA LEU A 216 -1.66 -9.92 12.20
C LEU A 216 -1.33 -10.42 13.61
N LYS A 217 -2.27 -11.13 14.24
CA LYS A 217 -2.14 -11.56 15.65
C LYS A 217 -1.08 -12.64 15.81
N ARG A 218 -1.14 -13.70 15.00
CA ARG A 218 -0.39 -14.95 15.20
C ARG A 218 0.58 -15.26 14.07
N GLY A 219 0.46 -14.59 12.93
CA GLY A 219 1.17 -14.97 11.71
C GLY A 219 0.53 -16.19 11.07
N ILE A 220 0.92 -16.49 9.83
CA ILE A 220 0.49 -17.68 9.10
C ILE A 220 1.75 -18.43 8.66
N PRO A 221 1.94 -19.70 9.06
CA PRO A 221 3.09 -20.50 8.65
C PRO A 221 3.10 -20.75 7.14
N GLY A 222 4.26 -21.14 6.60
CA GLY A 222 4.38 -21.56 5.20
C GLY A 222 3.58 -22.83 4.94
N ARG A 223 2.98 -22.97 3.75
CA ARG A 223 2.38 -24.23 3.28
C ARG A 223 3.44 -25.07 2.53
N GLY A 224 3.42 -26.39 2.72
CA GLY A 224 4.25 -27.34 1.98
C GLY A 224 5.75 -27.30 2.35
N ARG A 225 6.64 -27.32 1.35
CA ARG A 225 8.10 -27.41 1.56
C ARG A 225 8.75 -26.07 1.96
N THR A 226 8.03 -24.95 1.84
CA THR A 226 8.58 -23.63 2.17
C THR A 226 8.57 -23.44 3.68
N LYS A 227 9.75 -23.36 4.30
CA LYS A 227 9.88 -23.02 5.74
C LYS A 227 9.57 -21.55 6.05
N LYS A 228 9.45 -20.70 5.02
CA LYS A 228 9.14 -19.28 5.17
C LYS A 228 7.66 -19.11 5.51
N ALA A 229 7.37 -18.44 6.62
CA ALA A 229 6.00 -18.09 7.01
C ALA A 229 5.34 -17.24 5.91
N GLN A 230 4.10 -17.56 5.53
CA GLN A 230 3.27 -16.74 4.64
C GLN A 230 3.11 -15.33 5.20
N GLN A 231 2.84 -15.23 6.51
CA GLN A 231 2.74 -13.95 7.19
C GLN A 231 3.51 -14.01 8.50
N VAL A 232 4.43 -13.09 8.73
CA VAL A 232 4.98 -12.90 10.07
C VAL A 232 3.95 -12.17 10.95
N SER A 233 3.85 -12.59 12.22
CA SER A 233 2.97 -11.95 13.21
C SER A 233 3.41 -10.51 13.46
N LEU A 234 2.45 -9.58 13.46
CA LEU A 234 2.68 -8.22 13.97
C LEU A 234 2.90 -8.27 15.48
N THR A 235 2.11 -9.03 16.24
CA THR A 235 2.26 -9.17 17.69
C THR A 235 3.69 -9.58 18.08
N ALA A 236 4.26 -10.57 17.41
CA ALA A 236 5.62 -11.04 17.68
C ALA A 236 6.72 -10.00 17.36
N ASN A 237 6.42 -9.00 16.52
CA ASN A 237 7.36 -7.96 16.11
C ASN A 237 7.02 -6.56 16.64
N ALA A 238 5.88 -6.38 17.30
CA ALA A 238 5.38 -5.10 17.79
C ALA A 238 6.39 -4.41 18.73
N ALA A 239 6.98 -5.15 19.66
CA ALA A 239 8.00 -4.60 20.57
C ALA A 239 9.22 -4.02 19.83
N LYS A 240 9.63 -4.63 18.71
CA LYS A 240 10.76 -4.16 17.89
C LYS A 240 10.42 -2.87 17.12
N LEU A 241 9.15 -2.65 16.80
CA LEU A 241 8.66 -1.41 16.18
C LEU A 241 8.51 -0.27 17.19
N ARG A 242 7.95 -0.56 18.38
CA ARG A 242 7.66 0.43 19.44
C ARG A 242 8.91 1.15 19.96
N GLY A 243 10.05 0.48 19.99
CA GLY A 243 11.31 1.06 20.47
C GLY A 243 11.90 2.16 19.58
N GLY A 244 11.29 2.44 18.42
CA GLY A 244 11.76 3.46 17.48
C GLY A 244 10.90 4.72 17.50
N ALA A 245 11.55 5.89 17.55
CA ALA A 245 10.87 7.14 17.19
C ALA A 245 10.36 7.09 15.74
N GLY A 246 9.47 8.02 15.38
CA GLY A 246 8.95 8.11 14.01
C GLY A 246 7.88 7.08 13.64
N LEU A 247 7.26 6.43 14.64
CA LEU A 247 6.19 5.43 14.41
C LEU A 247 5.04 6.03 13.57
N ARG A 248 4.72 5.36 12.46
CA ARG A 248 3.62 5.69 11.54
C ARG A 248 3.02 4.42 10.95
N ALA A 249 1.73 4.46 10.65
CA ALA A 249 1.01 3.41 9.97
C ALA A 249 0.33 3.94 8.70
N TYR A 250 0.36 3.13 7.65
CA TYR A 250 -0.25 3.43 6.35
C TYR A 250 -1.14 2.27 5.95
N LEU A 251 -2.36 2.58 5.55
CA LEU A 251 -3.30 1.60 5.03
C LEU A 251 -3.65 1.98 3.60
N ILE A 252 -3.21 1.16 2.66
CA ILE A 252 -3.29 1.42 1.23
C ILE A 252 -4.26 0.43 0.64
N GLY A 253 -5.23 0.90 -0.12
CA GLY A 253 -6.19 0.05 -0.81
C GLY A 253 -6.87 0.78 -1.94
N PRO A 254 -7.62 0.07 -2.78
CA PRO A 254 -8.32 0.72 -3.86
C PRO A 254 -9.47 1.59 -3.31
N ARG A 255 -9.93 2.55 -4.13
CA ARG A 255 -11.17 3.30 -3.86
C ARG A 255 -12.40 2.42 -3.98
N LEU A 256 -12.37 1.51 -4.95
CA LEU A 256 -13.49 0.65 -5.33
C LEU A 256 -13.03 -0.81 -5.41
N ASP A 257 -13.92 -1.74 -5.08
CA ASP A 257 -13.69 -3.15 -5.35
C ASP A 257 -13.87 -3.51 -6.84
N HIS A 258 -13.77 -4.79 -7.14
CA HIS A 258 -13.91 -5.30 -8.50
C HIS A 258 -15.29 -5.04 -9.15
N ASN A 259 -16.32 -4.77 -8.35
CA ASN A 259 -17.69 -4.46 -8.76
C ASN A 259 -18.04 -2.97 -8.59
N ASP A 260 -17.02 -2.11 -8.55
CA ASP A 260 -17.16 -0.67 -8.35
C ASP A 260 -17.85 -0.28 -7.01
N ASN A 261 -17.81 -1.15 -6.00
CA ASN A 261 -18.39 -0.87 -4.68
C ASN A 261 -17.37 -0.15 -3.77
N PRO A 262 -17.67 1.08 -3.29
CA PRO A 262 -16.79 1.83 -2.39
C PRO A 262 -16.83 1.35 -0.94
N GLU A 263 -17.81 0.53 -0.55
CA GLU A 263 -18.04 0.14 0.84
C GLU A 263 -17.30 -1.12 1.26
N THR A 264 -16.90 -1.99 0.32
CA THR A 264 -16.28 -3.30 0.59
C THR A 264 -15.04 -3.21 1.50
N TYR A 265 -14.20 -2.18 1.31
CA TYR A 265 -12.96 -2.05 2.07
C TYR A 265 -13.11 -1.32 3.40
N LYS A 266 -14.10 -0.43 3.55
CA LYS A 266 -14.19 0.45 4.72
C LYS A 266 -14.32 -0.30 6.06
N PRO A 267 -15.26 -1.23 6.26
CA PRO A 267 -15.40 -1.92 7.54
C PRO A 267 -14.17 -2.82 7.82
N LYS A 268 -13.64 -3.47 6.78
CA LYS A 268 -12.43 -4.29 6.86
C LYS A 268 -11.20 -3.47 7.26
N PHE A 269 -11.08 -2.24 6.74
CA PHE A 269 -10.00 -1.33 7.10
C PHE A 269 -10.12 -0.84 8.53
N SER A 270 -11.34 -0.56 9.01
CA SER A 270 -11.58 -0.27 10.43
C SER A 270 -11.12 -1.43 11.31
N LYS A 271 -11.51 -2.66 10.96
CA LYS A 271 -11.13 -3.87 11.71
C LYS A 271 -9.61 -4.09 11.74
N ILE A 272 -8.89 -3.79 10.65
CA ILE A 272 -7.42 -3.80 10.63
C ILE A 272 -6.87 -2.77 11.63
N LYS A 273 -7.35 -1.53 11.59
CA LYS A 273 -6.90 -0.47 12.51
C LYS A 273 -7.17 -0.81 13.96
N ASP A 274 -8.34 -1.37 14.26
CA ASP A 274 -8.72 -1.80 15.61
C ASP A 274 -7.79 -2.90 16.09
N THR A 275 -7.60 -3.94 15.26
CA THR A 275 -6.68 -5.05 15.56
C THR A 275 -5.24 -4.57 15.77
N VAL A 276 -4.75 -3.69 14.88
CA VAL A 276 -3.41 -3.09 15.03
C VAL A 276 -3.34 -2.23 16.29
N GLY A 277 -4.39 -1.49 16.64
CA GLY A 277 -4.46 -0.70 17.86
C GLY A 277 -4.54 -1.55 19.12
N GLU A 278 -5.11 -2.75 19.08
CA GLU A 278 -5.02 -3.73 20.17
C GLU A 278 -3.58 -4.25 20.33
N ILE A 279 -2.93 -4.57 19.22
CA ILE A 279 -1.54 -5.08 19.21
C ILE A 279 -0.52 -3.98 19.53
N MET A 280 -0.77 -2.73 19.13
CA MET A 280 0.09 -1.55 19.28
C MET A 280 -0.76 -0.34 19.69
N PRO A 281 -1.10 -0.19 20.98
CA PRO A 281 -1.98 0.87 21.49
C PRO A 281 -1.53 2.29 21.14
N GLU A 282 -0.24 2.51 20.93
CA GLU A 282 0.33 3.79 20.51
C GLU A 282 -0.28 4.28 19.18
N LEU A 283 -0.57 3.36 18.26
CA LEU A 283 -1.18 3.66 16.96
C LEU A 283 -2.65 4.07 17.06
N LYS A 284 -3.29 4.02 18.25
CA LYS A 284 -4.61 4.63 18.46
C LYS A 284 -4.54 6.16 18.54
N ALA A 285 -3.35 6.73 18.72
CA ALA A 285 -3.18 8.17 18.78
C ALA A 285 -3.52 8.83 17.42
N PRO A 286 -4.19 10.01 17.43
CA PRO A 286 -4.54 10.70 16.21
C PRO A 286 -3.29 11.11 15.41
N GLY A 287 -3.39 11.09 14.08
CA GLY A 287 -2.32 11.53 13.18
C GLY A 287 -1.19 10.52 12.95
N LEU A 288 -1.26 9.32 13.52
CA LEU A 288 -0.30 8.24 13.24
C LEU A 288 -0.68 7.37 12.04
N TRP A 289 -1.96 7.41 11.64
CA TRP A 289 -2.47 6.71 10.47
C TRP A 289 -2.54 7.62 9.25
N THR A 290 -2.25 7.06 8.09
CA THR A 290 -2.53 7.67 6.78
C THR A 290 -3.22 6.64 5.89
N ASP A 291 -4.43 6.94 5.46
CA ASP A 291 -5.16 6.12 4.50
C ASP A 291 -4.87 6.60 3.09
N ILE A 292 -4.44 5.68 2.23
CA ILE A 292 -4.09 5.97 0.83
C ILE A 292 -5.03 5.18 -0.05
N ARG A 293 -5.69 5.88 -0.97
CA ARG A 293 -6.63 5.29 -1.91
C ARG A 293 -6.14 5.46 -3.33
N TYR A 294 -6.14 4.36 -4.09
CA TYR A 294 -5.76 4.35 -5.49
C TYR A 294 -6.89 3.85 -6.39
N ASP A 295 -6.78 4.15 -7.68
CA ASP A 295 -7.73 3.69 -8.69
C ASP A 295 -7.21 2.36 -9.25
N ALA A 296 -7.87 1.27 -8.88
CA ALA A 296 -7.44 -0.07 -9.28
C ALA A 296 -7.58 -0.26 -10.79
N LEU A 297 -6.50 -0.69 -11.42
CA LEU A 297 -6.48 -1.11 -12.82
C LEU A 297 -6.80 -2.61 -12.93
N ASP A 298 -7.17 -3.06 -14.13
CA ASP A 298 -7.20 -4.48 -14.45
C ASP A 298 -5.81 -5.09 -14.20
N GLY A 299 -5.74 -6.24 -13.54
CA GLY A 299 -4.48 -6.93 -13.22
C GLY A 299 -3.60 -7.23 -14.44
N ARG A 300 -4.18 -7.29 -15.65
CA ARG A 300 -3.49 -7.49 -16.93
C ARG A 300 -3.13 -6.19 -17.64
N SER A 301 -3.49 -5.04 -17.09
CA SER A 301 -3.15 -3.74 -17.67
C SER A 301 -1.63 -3.58 -17.77
N LYS A 302 -1.15 -3.18 -18.96
CA LYS A 302 0.27 -2.87 -19.18
C LYS A 302 0.75 -1.71 -18.29
N GLU A 303 -0.16 -0.84 -17.87
CA GLU A 303 0.15 0.33 -17.05
C GLU A 303 0.67 -0.06 -15.66
N LEU A 304 0.19 -1.18 -15.10
CA LEU A 304 0.69 -1.74 -13.83
C LEU A 304 2.18 -2.13 -13.89
N TRP A 305 2.75 -2.22 -15.08
CA TRP A 305 4.14 -2.65 -15.31
C TRP A 305 5.00 -1.53 -15.90
N THR A 306 4.40 -0.63 -16.68
CA THR A 306 5.09 0.42 -17.42
C THR A 306 4.99 1.81 -16.79
N THR A 307 4.13 2.01 -15.80
CA THR A 307 3.93 3.31 -15.12
C THR A 307 4.18 3.21 -13.62
N PRO A 308 4.07 4.27 -12.81
CA PRO A 308 4.06 4.16 -11.35
C PRO A 308 2.83 3.44 -10.78
N ALA A 309 1.81 3.18 -11.58
CA ALA A 309 0.54 2.62 -11.11
C ALA A 309 0.74 1.25 -10.42
N GLY A 310 0.01 1.07 -9.32
CA GLY A 310 0.01 -0.14 -8.50
C GLY A 310 1.35 -0.47 -7.85
N LYS A 311 2.23 0.52 -7.62
CA LYS A 311 3.56 0.33 -7.04
C LYS A 311 3.71 0.94 -5.67
N LEU A 312 4.49 0.25 -4.85
CA LEU A 312 4.89 0.67 -3.53
C LEU A 312 6.35 0.36 -3.31
N LEU A 313 7.09 1.28 -2.69
CA LEU A 313 8.49 1.10 -2.36
C LEU A 313 8.80 1.72 -1.01
N PHE A 314 9.28 0.92 -0.07
CA PHE A 314 9.92 1.36 1.16
C PHE A 314 11.43 1.19 1.04
N LYS A 315 12.21 2.22 1.38
CA LYS A 315 13.66 2.13 1.48
C LYS A 315 14.18 2.67 2.81
N TYR A 316 15.24 2.03 3.31
CA TYR A 316 16.08 2.52 4.39
C TYR A 316 17.53 2.63 3.92
N ASP A 317 18.13 3.78 4.14
CA ASP A 317 19.53 4.09 3.85
C ASP A 317 20.25 4.50 5.14
N PRO A 318 21.19 3.69 5.65
CA PRO A 318 21.92 3.99 6.87
C PRO A 318 22.97 5.10 6.71
N ASP A 319 23.39 5.38 5.47
CA ASP A 319 24.48 6.30 5.14
C ASP A 319 23.98 7.38 4.15
N HIS A 320 22.78 7.90 4.42
CA HIS A 320 22.17 8.97 3.66
C HIS A 320 22.90 10.31 3.91
N GLY A 321 23.12 11.11 2.85
CA GLY A 321 23.67 12.46 2.96
C GLY A 321 25.08 12.66 2.37
N LYS A 322 25.61 13.88 2.53
CA LYS A 322 26.93 14.28 2.00
C LYS A 322 28.06 13.61 2.80
N LYS A 323 29.21 13.39 2.14
CA LYS A 323 30.42 12.79 2.73
C LYS A 323 30.73 13.41 4.10
N GLY A 324 30.74 12.58 5.15
CA GLY A 324 31.01 12.99 6.54
C GLY A 324 29.77 13.13 7.43
N ALA A 325 28.57 13.28 6.86
CA ALA A 325 27.32 13.26 7.63
C ALA A 325 26.79 11.81 7.69
N LYS A 326 26.76 11.23 8.88
CA LYS A 326 26.07 9.95 9.14
C LYS A 326 24.59 10.23 9.37
N LYS A 327 23.84 10.51 8.31
CA LYS A 327 22.37 10.56 8.42
C LYS A 327 21.80 9.24 7.96
N LYS A 328 20.78 8.79 8.67
CA LYS A 328 19.93 7.68 8.29
C LYS A 328 18.67 8.23 7.68
N LYS A 329 18.12 7.53 6.69
CA LYS A 329 16.85 7.89 6.07
C LYS A 329 15.97 6.68 5.85
N ALA A 330 14.69 6.82 6.19
CA ALA A 330 13.65 5.91 5.75
C ALA A 330 12.65 6.68 4.89
N ALA A 331 12.18 6.06 3.81
CA ALA A 331 11.22 6.66 2.91
C ALA A 331 10.23 5.63 2.37
N LEU A 332 8.99 6.07 2.15
CA LEU A 332 7.91 5.31 1.54
C LEU A 332 7.35 6.09 0.35
N TRP A 333 7.23 5.43 -0.79
CA TRP A 333 6.57 5.93 -1.98
C TRP A 333 5.47 4.98 -2.42
N VAL A 334 4.34 5.55 -2.79
CA VAL A 334 3.19 4.85 -3.41
C VAL A 334 2.82 5.64 -4.65
N GLU A 335 2.27 4.96 -5.65
CA GLU A 335 1.89 5.53 -6.94
C GLU A 335 1.36 6.98 -6.86
N GLY A 336 1.91 7.85 -7.70
CA GLY A 336 1.48 9.25 -7.80
C GLY A 336 1.76 10.14 -6.59
N SER A 337 2.24 9.61 -5.46
CA SER A 337 2.48 10.39 -4.24
C SER A 337 3.95 10.70 -4.02
N LEU A 338 4.25 11.99 -3.92
CA LEU A 338 5.52 12.48 -3.41
C LEU A 338 5.57 12.21 -1.90
N ASP A 339 6.52 11.37 -1.49
CA ASP A 339 7.10 11.42 -0.15
C ASP A 339 6.14 11.16 1.03
N LEU A 340 5.31 10.12 0.91
CA LEU A 340 4.35 9.73 1.94
C LEU A 340 4.97 9.54 3.33
N HIS A 341 6.18 8.98 3.35
CA HIS A 341 7.00 8.94 4.55
C HIS A 341 8.38 9.46 4.21
N LYS A 342 8.86 10.39 5.03
CA LYS A 342 10.25 10.82 5.07
C LYS A 342 10.65 10.96 6.52
N ASP A 343 11.54 10.11 6.96
CA ASP A 343 12.16 10.24 8.28
C ASP A 343 13.66 10.22 8.14
N GLU A 344 14.31 11.26 8.66
CA GLU A 344 15.76 11.44 8.66
C GLU A 344 16.26 11.66 10.08
N TRP A 345 17.35 10.99 10.44
CA TRP A 345 17.96 11.10 11.77
C TRP A 345 19.46 10.84 11.76
N ASN A 346 20.15 11.12 12.86
CA ASN A 346 21.60 10.92 13.01
C ASN A 346 21.93 9.55 13.64
#